data_AF-A0A7W8B3K6-F1
#
_entry.id   AF-A0A7W8B3K6-F1
#
_cell.length_a   1.000
_cell.length_b   1.000
_cell.length_c   1.000
_cell.angle_alpha   90.00
_cell.angle_beta   90.00
_cell.angle_gamma   90.00
#
_symmetry.space_group_name_H-M   'P 1'
#
loop_
_entity.id
_entity.type
_entity.pdbx_description
1 polymer ?
#
loop_
_entity_poly.entity_id
_entity_poly.type
_entity_poly.pdbx_seq_one_letter_code
_entity_poly.pdbx_strand_id
1 'polypeptide(L)'
;MLRRLNLWPRSAGIRIPLRRYAAGIAALPPTARDALGTDITVEEATAYNRGRTATAMGIALYRSGYALPMGDDDLDDAVRALDFPYSVPNRETRAAIRAALAVLESDPTIRVTD
;
A
#
# COMPACT_ATOMS: atom_id res chain seq x y z
N MET A 1 10.03 40.57 25.38
CA MET A 1 9.71 39.14 25.57
C MET A 1 9.28 38.55 24.23
N LEU A 2 10.13 37.77 23.57
CA LEU A 2 9.82 37.10 22.31
C LEU A 2 8.98 35.85 22.59
N ARG A 3 7.68 35.90 22.27
CA ARG A 3 6.81 34.72 22.22
C ARG A 3 7.33 33.83 21.09
N ARG A 4 8.00 32.72 21.43
CA ARG A 4 8.24 31.62 20.48
C ARG A 4 6.89 31.03 20.10
N LEU A 5 6.37 31.43 18.95
CA LEU A 5 5.34 30.69 18.25
C LEU A 5 5.99 29.39 17.78
N ASN A 6 5.84 28.31 18.56
CA ASN A 6 6.04 26.95 18.05
C ASN A 6 4.92 26.66 17.05
N LEU A 7 5.01 27.29 15.88
CA LEU A 7 4.32 26.87 14.67
C LEU A 7 5.05 25.62 14.18
N TRP A 8 4.82 24.49 14.86
CA TRP A 8 4.95 23.22 14.15
C TRP A 8 3.93 23.31 13.01
N PRO A 9 4.35 23.17 11.74
CA PRO A 9 3.36 22.99 10.69
C PRO A 9 2.54 21.77 11.12
N ARG A 10 1.23 21.96 11.24
CA ARG A 10 0.32 20.81 11.34
C ARG A 10 0.52 20.06 10.03
N SER A 11 1.40 19.06 10.02
CA SER A 11 1.49 18.11 8.93
C SER A 11 0.08 17.58 8.74
N ALA A 12 -0.53 17.90 7.60
CA ALA A 12 -1.84 17.38 7.23
C ALA A 12 -1.65 15.87 7.06
N GLY A 13 -1.92 15.12 8.14
CA GLY A 13 -1.77 13.67 8.13
C GLY A 13 -2.65 13.04 7.05
N ILE A 14 -2.16 11.95 6.46
CA ILE A 14 -2.91 11.22 5.44
C ILE A 14 -3.98 10.40 6.16
N ARG A 15 -5.25 10.70 5.88
CA ARG A 15 -6.39 9.93 6.37
C ARG A 15 -6.79 8.90 5.35
N ILE A 16 -6.86 7.66 5.81
CA ILE A 16 -7.21 6.53 4.98
C ILE A 16 -8.58 6.01 5.46
N PRO A 17 -9.65 6.09 4.66
CA PRO A 17 -10.96 5.64 5.11
C PRO A 17 -10.98 4.12 5.35
N LEU A 18 -11.57 3.72 6.48
CA LEU A 18 -11.85 2.33 6.78
C LEU A 18 -12.80 1.77 5.72
N ARG A 19 -12.39 0.69 5.05
CA ARG A 19 -13.23 0.02 4.04
C ARG A 19 -13.15 -1.47 4.29
N ARG A 20 -14.25 -2.05 4.78
CA ARG A 20 -14.36 -3.51 4.93
C ARG A 20 -14.30 -4.17 3.55
N TYR A 21 -13.68 -5.34 3.48
CA TYR A 21 -13.27 -6.13 2.30
C TYR A 21 -14.21 -6.15 1.09
N ALA A 22 -15.52 -6.01 1.28
CA ALA A 22 -16.54 -6.21 0.24
C ALA A 22 -16.54 -5.22 -0.93
N ALA A 23 -15.63 -4.25 -0.97
CA ALA A 23 -15.70 -3.13 -1.91
C ALA A 23 -14.59 -3.12 -2.97
N GLY A 24 -13.71 -4.11 -2.96
CA GLY A 24 -12.61 -4.28 -3.93
C GLY A 24 -11.63 -3.10 -3.98
N ILE A 25 -10.53 -3.26 -4.73
CA ILE A 25 -9.73 -2.11 -5.17
C ILE A 25 -10.44 -1.53 -6.40
N ALA A 26 -11.17 -0.42 -6.22
CA ALA A 26 -12.03 0.16 -7.26
C ALA A 26 -11.29 0.48 -8.57
N ALA A 27 -10.01 0.84 -8.47
CA ALA A 27 -9.10 0.94 -9.60
C ALA A 27 -7.66 0.80 -9.11
N LEU A 28 -6.84 0.05 -9.84
CA LEU A 28 -5.40 0.08 -9.62
C LEU A 28 -4.81 1.40 -10.12
N PRO A 29 -3.70 1.88 -9.53
CA PRO A 29 -2.92 3.00 -10.08
C PRO A 29 -2.57 2.76 -11.56
N PRO A 30 -2.22 3.77 -12.38
CA PRO A 30 -1.85 3.58 -13.78
C PRO A 30 -0.81 2.47 -14.00
N THR A 31 -0.83 1.80 -15.15
CA THR A 31 0.19 0.80 -15.48
C THR A 31 1.52 1.47 -15.85
N ALA A 32 2.59 0.69 -15.93
CA ALA A 32 3.90 1.21 -16.30
C ALA A 32 3.89 1.97 -17.64
N ARG A 33 3.13 1.48 -18.63
CA ARG A 33 2.97 2.17 -19.93
C ARG A 33 2.26 3.51 -19.79
N ASP A 34 1.26 3.58 -18.93
CA ASP A 34 0.50 4.81 -18.68
C ASP A 34 1.33 5.86 -17.93
N ALA A 35 2.19 5.41 -17.00
CA ALA A 35 2.94 6.29 -16.11
C ALA A 35 4.33 6.68 -16.62
N LEU A 36 5.02 5.76 -17.31
CA LEU A 36 6.41 5.90 -17.71
C LEU A 36 6.60 5.93 -19.24
N GLY A 37 5.54 5.74 -20.01
CA GLY A 37 5.57 5.70 -21.47
C GLY A 37 5.92 4.33 -22.04
N THR A 38 6.09 4.27 -23.36
CA THR A 38 6.30 3.02 -24.11
C THR A 38 7.75 2.58 -24.22
N ASP A 39 8.69 3.47 -23.90
CA ASP A 39 10.14 3.25 -24.13
C ASP A 39 10.85 2.56 -22.96
N ILE A 40 10.07 2.03 -22.01
CA ILE A 40 10.58 1.28 -20.86
C ILE A 40 10.85 -0.18 -21.22
N THR A 41 11.84 -0.78 -20.56
CA THR A 41 12.13 -2.20 -20.67
C THR A 41 11.02 -3.06 -20.05
N VAL A 42 10.98 -4.35 -20.41
CA VAL A 42 10.03 -5.31 -19.83
C VAL A 42 10.27 -5.48 -18.33
N GLU A 43 11.53 -5.46 -17.92
CA GLU A 43 11.96 -5.56 -16.52
C GLU A 43 11.47 -4.35 -15.71
N GLU A 44 11.66 -3.13 -16.22
CA GLU A 44 11.16 -1.90 -15.58
C GLU A 44 9.63 -1.90 -15.50
N ALA A 45 8.95 -2.28 -16.58
CA ALA A 45 7.50 -2.38 -16.59
C ALA A 45 7.00 -3.40 -15.56
N THR A 46 7.68 -4.54 -15.43
CA THR A 46 7.34 -5.61 -14.48
C THR A 46 7.57 -5.15 -13.05
N ALA A 47 8.73 -4.53 -12.77
CA ALA A 47 9.05 -4.00 -11.45
C ALA A 47 8.06 -2.91 -11.03
N TYR A 48 7.73 -1.98 -11.92
CA TYR A 48 6.74 -0.92 -11.67
C TYR A 48 5.36 -1.50 -11.39
N ASN A 49 4.86 -2.37 -12.27
CA ASN A 49 3.54 -2.97 -12.11
C ASN A 49 3.45 -3.83 -10.83
N ARG A 50 4.52 -4.52 -10.45
CA ARG A 50 4.59 -5.23 -9.17
C ARG A 50 4.52 -4.26 -7.99
N GLY A 51 5.32 -3.19 -8.02
CA GLY A 51 5.34 -2.15 -6.99
C GLY A 51 3.98 -1.50 -6.81
N ARG A 52 3.30 -1.14 -7.91
CA ARG A 52 1.94 -0.56 -7.88
C ARG A 52 0.95 -1.51 -7.21
N THR A 53 0.99 -2.81 -7.56
CA THR A 53 0.08 -3.82 -7.04
C THR A 53 0.33 -4.08 -5.56
N ALA A 54 1.60 -4.25 -5.18
CA ALA A 54 2.01 -4.49 -3.80
C ALA A 54 1.65 -3.30 -2.89
N THR A 55 1.79 -2.07 -3.38
CA THR A 55 1.40 -0.86 -2.65
C THR A 55 -0.11 -0.81 -2.45
N ALA A 56 -0.90 -1.10 -3.50
CA ALA A 56 -2.35 -1.13 -3.39
C ALA A 56 -2.83 -2.20 -2.39
N MET A 57 -2.23 -3.39 -2.42
CA MET A 57 -2.50 -4.45 -1.44
C MET A 57 -2.08 -4.03 -0.02
N GLY A 58 -0.87 -3.47 0.16
CA GLY A 58 -0.41 -3.01 1.47
C GLY A 58 -1.33 -1.95 2.09
N ILE A 59 -1.82 -0.99 1.30
CA ILE A 59 -2.81 -0.01 1.74
C ILE A 59 -4.13 -0.69 2.14
N ALA A 60 -4.60 -1.65 1.34
CA ALA A 60 -5.83 -2.37 1.65
C ALA A 60 -5.71 -3.20 2.94
N LEU A 61 -4.58 -3.89 3.14
CA LEU A 61 -4.29 -4.63 4.36
C LEU A 61 -4.23 -3.70 5.59
N TYR A 62 -3.52 -2.58 5.48
CA TYR A 62 -3.42 -1.58 6.54
C TYR A 62 -4.79 -1.01 6.93
N ARG A 63 -5.63 -0.68 5.93
CA ARG A 63 -7.03 -0.26 6.16
C ARG A 63 -7.84 -1.30 6.90
N SER A 64 -7.61 -2.57 6.62
CA SER A 64 -8.30 -3.70 7.23
C SER A 64 -7.74 -4.08 8.62
N GLY A 65 -6.74 -3.34 9.13
CA GLY A 65 -6.18 -3.54 10.46
C GLY A 65 -5.13 -4.66 10.55
N TYR A 66 -4.64 -5.15 9.42
CA TYR A 66 -3.49 -6.06 9.45
C TYR A 66 -2.22 -5.32 9.83
N ALA A 67 -1.37 -6.01 10.58
CA ALA A 67 -0.08 -5.51 11.03
C ALA A 67 1.05 -6.55 10.85
N LEU A 68 2.30 -6.08 10.85
CA LEU A 68 3.48 -6.91 10.90
C LEU A 68 3.86 -7.30 12.35
N PRO A 69 4.56 -8.43 12.55
CA PRO A 69 5.01 -9.39 11.55
C PRO A 69 3.88 -10.30 11.03
N MET A 70 3.96 -10.68 9.75
CA MET A 70 2.97 -11.54 9.09
C MET A 70 3.67 -12.66 8.32
N GLY A 71 3.29 -13.91 8.58
CA GLY A 71 3.80 -15.10 7.90
C GLY A 71 3.45 -15.12 6.40
N ASP A 72 4.07 -16.02 5.63
CA ASP A 72 3.74 -16.16 4.20
C ASP A 72 2.30 -16.67 4.02
N ASP A 73 1.86 -17.65 4.81
CA ASP A 73 0.51 -18.20 4.73
C ASP A 73 -0.56 -17.19 5.15
N ASP A 74 -0.34 -16.48 6.27
CA ASP A 74 -1.24 -15.42 6.73
C ASP A 74 -1.37 -14.30 5.70
N LEU A 75 -0.28 -13.95 5.02
CA LEU A 75 -0.28 -12.94 3.97
C LEU A 75 -1.04 -13.43 2.74
N ASP A 76 -0.86 -14.68 2.34
CA ASP A 76 -1.58 -15.27 1.21
C ASP A 76 -3.08 -15.34 1.48
N ASP A 77 -3.49 -15.68 2.71
CA ASP A 77 -4.89 -15.68 3.14
C ASP A 77 -5.48 -14.27 3.19
N ALA A 78 -4.74 -13.31 3.75
CA ALA A 78 -5.14 -11.91 3.81
C ALA A 78 -5.30 -11.30 2.41
N VAL A 79 -4.37 -11.58 1.50
CA VAL A 79 -4.44 -11.14 0.09
C VAL A 79 -5.61 -11.81 -0.62
N ARG A 80 -5.87 -13.10 -0.38
CA ARG A 80 -7.03 -13.81 -0.96
C ARG A 80 -8.35 -13.20 -0.49
N ALA A 81 -8.43 -12.78 0.76
CA ALA A 81 -9.60 -12.10 1.31
C ALA A 81 -9.88 -10.71 0.67
N LEU A 82 -8.89 -10.10 0.02
CA LEU A 82 -9.06 -8.81 -0.69
C LEU A 82 -9.80 -8.94 -2.03
N ASP A 83 -10.15 -10.17 -2.46
CA ASP A 83 -10.78 -10.48 -3.77
C ASP A 83 -10.02 -9.82 -4.94
N PHE A 84 -8.70 -9.79 -4.83
CA PHE A 84 -7.86 -9.17 -5.81
C PHE A 84 -7.61 -10.18 -6.95
N PRO A 85 -7.71 -9.78 -8.23
CA PRO A 85 -7.78 -10.71 -9.37
C PRO A 85 -6.46 -11.43 -9.71
N TYR A 86 -5.56 -11.63 -8.75
CA TYR A 86 -4.25 -12.23 -8.96
C TYR A 86 -4.10 -13.54 -8.20
N SER A 87 -3.35 -14.45 -8.81
CA SER A 87 -2.85 -15.69 -8.20
C SER A 87 -2.01 -15.41 -6.95
N VAL A 88 -1.77 -16.47 -6.14
CA VAL A 88 -0.93 -16.45 -4.94
C VAL A 88 0.34 -15.62 -5.18
N PRO A 89 0.61 -14.58 -4.38
CA PRO A 89 1.74 -13.69 -4.62
C PRO A 89 3.04 -14.48 -4.51
N ASN A 90 3.93 -14.31 -5.49
CA ASN A 90 5.26 -14.89 -5.42
C ASN A 90 6.10 -14.21 -4.33
N ARG A 91 7.28 -14.78 -4.04
CA ARG A 91 8.19 -14.29 -2.98
C ARG A 91 8.52 -12.79 -3.09
N GLU A 92 8.76 -12.29 -4.30
CA GLU A 92 9.08 -10.88 -4.53
C GLU A 92 7.88 -9.97 -4.24
N THR A 93 6.69 -10.36 -4.70
CA THR A 93 5.46 -9.64 -4.41
C THR A 93 5.14 -9.64 -2.91
N ARG A 94 5.33 -10.77 -2.21
CA ARG A 94 5.16 -10.85 -0.75
C ARG A 94 6.10 -9.90 -0.02
N ALA A 95 7.37 -9.87 -0.41
CA ALA A 95 8.34 -8.93 0.16
C ALA A 95 7.94 -7.46 -0.10
N ALA A 96 7.48 -7.15 -1.32
CA ALA A 96 7.03 -5.81 -1.66
C ALA A 96 5.78 -5.37 -0.88
N ILE A 97 4.83 -6.28 -0.64
CA ILE A 97 3.63 -5.98 0.17
C ILE A 97 4.04 -5.68 1.61
N ARG A 98 4.90 -6.51 2.20
CA ARG A 98 5.41 -6.28 3.57
C ARG A 98 6.17 -4.97 3.67
N ALA A 99 6.98 -4.63 2.67
CA ALA A 99 7.70 -3.35 2.64
C ALA A 99 6.73 -2.17 2.62
N ALA A 100 5.68 -2.22 1.79
CA ALA A 100 4.66 -1.18 1.75
C ALA A 100 3.91 -1.08 3.10
N LEU A 101 3.53 -2.21 3.70
CA LEU A 101 2.85 -2.24 4.99
C LEU A 101 3.72 -1.69 6.12
N ALA A 102 5.01 -2.04 6.15
CA ALA A 102 5.96 -1.52 7.12
C ALA A 102 6.11 0.01 7.04
N VAL A 103 6.12 0.58 5.83
CA VAL A 103 6.13 2.03 5.63
C VAL A 103 4.87 2.67 6.24
N LEU A 104 3.70 2.10 5.98
CA LEU A 104 2.42 2.60 6.51
C LEU A 104 2.33 2.51 8.04
N GLU A 105 2.81 1.42 8.63
CA GLU A 105 2.84 1.24 10.10
C GLU A 105 3.83 2.18 10.80
N SER A 106 4.97 2.47 10.16
CA SER A 106 6.03 3.28 10.76
C SER A 106 5.77 4.79 10.71
N ASP A 107 4.88 5.26 9.82
CA ASP A 107 4.56 6.68 9.69
C ASP A 107 3.35 7.08 10.57
N PRO A 108 3.56 7.79 11.69
CA PRO A 108 2.49 8.18 12.62
C PRO A 108 1.54 9.24 12.05
N THR A 109 1.86 9.83 10.91
CA THR A 109 1.01 10.79 10.19
C THR A 109 -0.02 10.12 9.29
N ILE A 110 0.16 8.83 8.99
CA ILE A 110 -0.79 8.01 8.24
C ILE A 110 -1.72 7.33 9.23
N ARG A 111 -3.04 7.52 9.08
CA ARG A 111 -4.03 6.94 10.00
C ARG A 111 -5.26 6.45 9.27
N VAL A 112 -5.75 5.28 9.68
CA VAL A 112 -7.07 4.80 9.29
C VAL A 112 -8.14 5.59 10.06
N THR A 113 -9.16 6.06 9.37
CA THR A 113 -10.27 6.83 9.95
C THR A 113 -11.59 6.20 9.55
N ASP A 114 -12.57 6.18 10.45
CA ASP A 114 -13.94 5.70 10.18
C ASP A 114 -14.69 6.54 9.14
#